data_AF-A0A3A0BEJ3-F1
#
_entry.id   AF-A0A3A0BEJ3-F1
#
_cell.length_a   1.000
_cell.length_b   1.000
_cell.length_c   1.000
_cell.angle_alpha   90.00
_cell.angle_beta   90.00
_cell.angle_gamma   90.00
#
_symmetry.space_group_name_H-M   'P 1'
#
loop_
_entity.id
_entity.type
_entity.pdbx_description
1 polymer ?
#
loop_
_entity_poly.entity_id
_entity_poly.type
_entity_poly.pdbx_seq_one_letter_code
_entity_poly.pdbx_strand_id
1 'polypeptide(L)'
;MALQNVDQLLKRAGELTPSERLLLASRLIQGVRQDLPARKKARRRWSDAAGLLPYPALGMDAQIYISRSRIEDGARRAFMIREGK
;
A
#
# COMPACT_ATOMS: atom_id res chain seq x y z
N MET A 1 13.11 -22.62 30.59
CA MET A 1 14.00 -22.96 29.45
C MET A 1 14.37 -21.72 28.64
N ALA A 2 13.45 -21.02 27.96
CA ALA A 2 13.79 -19.91 27.06
C ALA A 2 14.48 -18.70 27.74
N LEU A 3 14.06 -18.32 28.96
CA LEU A 3 14.65 -17.20 29.70
C LEU A 3 16.08 -17.46 30.18
N GLN A 4 16.41 -18.70 30.58
CA GLN A 4 17.77 -19.10 30.96
C GLN A 4 18.76 -18.97 29.79
N ASN A 5 18.27 -19.16 28.56
CA ASN A 5 19.07 -18.98 27.35
C ASN A 5 19.36 -17.50 27.07
N VAL A 6 18.46 -16.59 27.45
CA VAL A 6 18.66 -15.14 27.28
C VAL A 6 19.75 -14.63 28.22
N ASP A 7 19.77 -15.07 29.48
CA ASP A 7 20.82 -14.69 30.42
C ASP A 7 22.21 -15.19 29.99
N GLN A 8 22.28 -16.40 29.42
CA GLN A 8 23.53 -16.91 28.86
C GLN A 8 23.98 -16.13 27.61
N LEU A 9 23.04 -15.70 26.77
CA LEU A 9 23.32 -14.84 25.62
C LEU A 9 23.81 -13.44 26.06
N LEU A 10 23.24 -12.88 27.13
CA LEU A 10 23.69 -11.61 27.70
C LEU A 10 25.11 -11.69 28.27
N LYS A 11 25.44 -12.79 28.94
CA LYS A 11 26.82 -13.04 29.43
C LYS A 11 27.82 -13.09 28.28
N ARG A 12 27.51 -13.84 27.21
CA ARG A 12 28.34 -13.92 26.01
C ARG A 12 28.42 -12.59 25.26
N ALA A 13 27.32 -11.85 25.17
CA ALA A 13 27.29 -10.48 24.64
C ALA A 13 28.21 -9.53 25.42
N GLY A 14 28.37 -9.77 26.73
CA GLY A 14 29.27 -9.06 27.62
C GLY A 14 30.76 -9.27 27.32
N GLU A 15 31.15 -10.35 26.64
CA GLU A 15 32.55 -10.62 26.27
C GLU A 15 32.96 -9.90 24.97
N LEU A 16 31.99 -9.43 24.18
CA LEU A 16 32.22 -8.71 22.93
C LEU A 16 32.62 -7.25 23.17
N THR A 17 33.39 -6.71 22.22
CA THR A 17 33.75 -5.30 22.18
C THR A 17 32.53 -4.42 21.90
N PRO A 18 32.57 -3.12 22.24
CA PRO A 18 31.42 -2.21 22.03
C PRO A 18 30.93 -2.16 20.57
N SER A 19 31.82 -2.21 19.59
CA SER A 19 31.49 -2.22 18.16
C SER A 19 30.77 -3.50 17.74
N GLU A 20 31.21 -4.65 18.23
CA GLU A 20 30.58 -5.93 17.94
C GLU A 20 29.21 -6.07 18.61
N ARG A 21 29.02 -5.49 19.80
CA ARG A 21 27.70 -5.42 20.43
C ARG A 21 26.70 -4.58 19.62
N LEU A 22 27.14 -3.46 19.04
CA LEU A 22 26.31 -2.66 18.14
C LEU A 22 25.95 -3.42 16.86
N LEU A 23 26.90 -4.15 16.30
CA LEU A 23 26.66 -5.02 15.15
C LEU A 23 25.64 -6.11 15.49
N LEU A 24 25.79 -6.79 16.63
CA LEU A 24 24.85 -7.80 17.12
C LEU A 24 23.44 -7.22 17.29
N ALA A 25 23.31 -6.05 17.93
CA ALA A 25 22.03 -5.38 18.10
C ALA A 25 21.36 -5.07 16.75
N SER A 26 22.12 -4.57 15.77
CA SER A 26 21.59 -4.28 14.44
C SER A 26 21.05 -5.54 13.74
N ARG A 27 21.76 -6.67 13.86
CA ARG A 27 21.37 -7.96 13.27
C ARG A 27 20.12 -8.53 13.92
N LEU A 28 20.03 -8.44 15.25
CA LEU A 28 18.84 -8.88 16.00
C LEU A 28 17.61 -8.05 15.63
N ILE A 29 17.75 -6.71 15.58
CA ILE A 29 16.68 -5.81 15.16
C ILE A 29 16.24 -6.10 13.72
N GLN A 30 17.19 -6.35 12.82
CA GLN A 30 16.89 -6.68 11.43
C GLN A 30 16.14 -8.01 11.29
N GLY A 31 16.56 -9.05 12.03
CA GLY A 31 15.87 -10.34 12.03
C GLY A 31 14.42 -10.21 12.52
N VAL A 32 14.20 -9.50 13.63
CA VAL A 32 12.85 -9.23 14.15
C VAL A 32 12.00 -8.48 13.12
N ARG A 33 12.57 -7.51 12.39
CA ARG A 33 11.88 -6.78 11.32
C ARG A 33 11.50 -7.64 10.12
N GLN A 34 12.25 -8.71 9.84
CA GLN A 34 11.96 -9.65 8.76
C GLN A 34 10.90 -10.68 9.15
N ASP A 35 10.92 -11.13 10.40
CA ASP A 35 9.94 -12.08 10.95
C ASP A 35 8.61 -11.42 11.35
N LEU A 36 8.61 -10.10 11.53
CA LEU A 36 7.37 -9.33 11.64
C LEU A 36 6.54 -9.56 10.37
N PRO A 37 5.37 -10.22 10.47
CA PRO A 37 4.56 -10.53 9.30
C PRO A 37 4.29 -9.22 8.59
N ALA A 38 4.83 -9.08 7.37
CA ALA A 38 4.84 -7.85 6.58
C ALA A 38 3.50 -7.16 6.79
N ARG A 39 3.48 -6.11 7.64
CA ARG A 39 2.28 -5.52 8.24
C ARG A 39 1.21 -5.52 7.17
N LYS A 40 0.27 -6.49 7.21
CA LYS A 40 -0.63 -6.80 6.10
C LYS A 40 -1.08 -5.47 5.59
N LYS A 41 -0.60 -5.02 4.41
CA LYS A 41 -0.86 -3.66 3.94
C LYS A 41 -2.37 -3.57 3.96
N ALA A 42 -2.91 -2.87 4.96
CA ALA A 42 -4.35 -2.84 5.18
C ALA A 42 -4.88 -2.33 3.87
N ARG A 43 -5.65 -3.18 3.18
CA ARG A 43 -6.07 -2.91 1.81
C ARG A 43 -6.83 -1.59 1.89
N ARG A 44 -6.24 -0.51 1.37
CA ARG A 44 -6.83 0.83 1.51
C ARG A 44 -8.23 0.76 0.93
N ARG A 45 -9.21 1.27 1.67
CA ARG A 45 -10.58 1.29 1.19
C ARG A 45 -10.69 2.41 0.16
N TRP A 46 -11.51 2.23 -0.87
CA TRP A 46 -11.76 3.29 -1.85
C TRP A 46 -12.34 4.56 -1.20
N SER A 47 -13.08 4.41 -0.09
CA SER A 47 -13.56 5.52 0.73
C SER A 47 -12.43 6.41 1.26
N ASP A 48 -11.26 5.83 1.52
CA ASP A 48 -10.11 6.56 2.06
C ASP A 48 -9.49 7.51 1.01
N ALA A 49 -9.89 7.39 -0.25
CA ALA A 49 -9.47 8.27 -1.34
C ALA A 49 -10.44 9.42 -1.62
N ALA A 50 -11.58 9.48 -0.93
CA ALA A 50 -12.56 10.55 -1.11
C ALA A 50 -11.94 11.91 -0.70
N GLY A 51 -12.08 12.91 -1.58
CA GLY A 51 -11.56 14.27 -1.33
C GLY A 51 -10.06 14.46 -1.59
N LEU A 52 -9.35 13.45 -2.12
CA LEU A 52 -7.92 13.58 -2.44
C LEU A 52 -7.62 14.49 -3.63
N LEU A 53 -8.60 14.76 -4.50
CA LEU A 53 -8.43 15.63 -5.66
C LEU A 53 -9.36 16.85 -5.57
N PRO A 54 -8.89 18.04 -6.00
CA PRO A 54 -9.74 19.20 -6.14
C PRO A 54 -10.80 18.94 -7.21
N TYR A 55 -11.98 19.54 -7.04
CA TYR A 55 -13.05 19.46 -8.02
C TYR A 55 -13.02 20.68 -8.96
N PRO A 56 -13.08 20.51 -10.30
CA PRO A 56 -13.01 19.26 -11.05
C PRO A 56 -11.55 18.80 -11.27
N ALA A 57 -11.26 17.54 -10.95
CA ALA A 57 -9.88 17.03 -10.95
C ALA A 57 -9.23 16.96 -12.35
N LEU A 58 -10.05 16.83 -13.39
CA LEU A 58 -9.62 16.62 -14.78
C LEU A 58 -10.14 17.72 -15.72
N GLY A 59 -10.41 18.91 -15.19
CA GLY A 59 -10.89 20.07 -15.96
C GLY A 59 -12.34 19.98 -16.44
N MET A 60 -13.02 18.84 -16.24
CA MET A 60 -14.44 18.67 -16.51
C MET A 60 -15.09 17.94 -15.33
N ASP A 61 -16.32 18.34 -15.01
CA ASP A 61 -17.16 17.61 -14.07
C ASP A 61 -17.47 16.19 -14.57
N ALA A 62 -17.51 15.24 -13.64
CA ALA A 62 -17.77 13.83 -13.94
C ALA A 62 -19.17 13.62 -14.53
N GLN A 63 -20.19 14.32 -14.02
CA GLN A 63 -21.55 14.19 -14.51
C GLN A 63 -21.68 14.74 -15.93
N ILE A 64 -21.03 15.87 -16.24
CA ILE A 64 -20.97 16.42 -17.60
C ILE A 64 -20.32 15.41 -18.56
N TYR A 65 -19.15 14.86 -18.19
CA TYR A 65 -18.45 13.88 -19.01
C TYR A 65 -19.32 12.64 -19.29
N ILE A 66 -19.92 12.03 -18.25
CA ILE A 66 -20.76 10.84 -18.40
C ILE A 66 -21.98 11.14 -19.28
N SER A 67 -22.61 12.29 -19.08
CA SER A 67 -23.78 12.69 -19.87
C SER A 67 -23.42 12.81 -21.35
N ARG A 68 -22.31 13.47 -21.66
CA ARG A 68 -21.80 13.59 -23.03
C ARG A 68 -21.49 12.23 -23.64
N SER A 69 -20.75 11.37 -22.96
CA SER A 69 -20.40 10.04 -23.46
C SER A 69 -21.64 9.18 -23.74
N ARG A 70 -22.65 9.22 -22.86
CA ARG A 70 -23.92 8.49 -23.07
C ARG A 70 -24.69 8.97 -24.28
N ILE A 71 -24.72 10.28 -24.52
CA ILE A 71 -25.38 10.87 -25.70
C ILE A 71 -24.63 10.45 -26.96
N GLU A 72 -23.31 10.56 -26.99
CA GLU A 72 -22.48 10.15 -28.12
C GLU A 72 -22.67 8.66 -28.45
N ASP A 73 -22.69 7.78 -27.44
CA ASP A 73 -22.93 6.35 -27.64
C ASP A 73 -24.37 6.04 -28.07
N GLY A 74 -25.35 6.78 -27.57
CA GLY A 74 -26.73 6.72 -28.05
C GLY A 74 -26.85 7.10 -29.53
N ALA A 75 -26.22 8.20 -29.93
CA ALA A 75 -26.19 8.67 -31.30
C ALA A 75 -25.48 7.67 -32.23
N ARG A 76 -24.34 7.09 -31.80
CA ARG A 76 -23.64 6.03 -32.55
C ARG A 76 -24.52 4.82 -32.78
N ARG A 77 -25.22 4.34 -31.75
CA ARG A 77 -26.16 3.21 -31.90
C ARG A 77 -27.31 3.54 -32.84
N ALA A 78 -27.91 4.72 -32.72
CA ALA A 78 -28.98 5.16 -33.60
C ALA A 78 -28.52 5.28 -35.07
N PHE A 79 -27.30 5.76 -35.28
CA PHE A 79 -26.67 5.81 -36.60
C PHE A 79 -26.48 4.42 -37.19
N MET A 80 -25.91 3.47 -36.45
CA MET A 80 -25.73 2.08 -36.93
C MET A 80 -27.06 1.41 -37.31
N ILE A 81 -28.10 1.59 -36.48
CA ILE A 81 -29.44 1.05 -36.75
C ILE A 81 -30.04 1.65 -38.03
N ARG A 82 -29.85 2.94 -38.28
CA ARG A 82 -30.33 3.62 -39.49
C ARG A 82 -29.58 3.17 -40.75
N GLU A 83 -28.28 2.95 -40.64
CA GLU A 83 -27.41 2.53 -41.75
C GLU A 83 -27.46 1.03 -42.03
N GLY A 84 -28.24 0.25 -41.28
CA GLY A 84 -28.49 -1.18 -41.55
C GLY A 84 -27.25 -2.07 -41.47
N LYS A 85 -26.27 -1.72 -40.61
CA LYS A 85 -25.09 -2.55 -40.31
C LYS A 85 -25.23 -3.26 -38.96
#